data_AF-A0A9C9JQW6-F1
#
_entry.id   AF-A0A9C9JQW6-F1
#
_cell.length_a   1.000
_cell.length_b   1.000
_cell.length_c   1.000
_cell.angle_alpha   90.00
_cell.angle_beta   90.00
_cell.angle_gamma   90.00
#
_symmetry.space_group_name_H-M   'P 1'
#
loop_
_entity.id
_entity.type
_entity.pdbx_description
1 polymer ?
#
loop_
_entity_poly.entity_id
_entity_poly.type
_entity_poly.pdbx_seq_one_letter_code
_entity_poly.pdbx_strand_id
1 'polypeptide(L)'
;MQLIADYAVRGLFWGALAAALLLFAARLWVLPFNEYVVGGALAGAILLGHVVAALLVRLTPLRVANDIDVALGLRERVSSALSFTASGTAKNPFEKTVVKDAARTVDKLPMKKVYPWRVPPAWKLALPALLIAAALS
;
A
#
# COMPACT_ATOMS: atom_id res chain seq x y z
N MET A 1 0.76 -0.67 7.33
CA MET A 1 1.38 -1.93 6.85
C MET A 1 0.72 -2.50 5.60
N GLN A 2 -0.61 -2.48 5.46
CA GLN A 2 -1.28 -2.97 4.23
C GLN A 2 -0.81 -2.30 2.96
N LEU A 3 -0.59 -0.98 2.99
CA LEU A 3 -0.04 -0.24 1.84
C LEU A 3 1.30 -0.83 1.37
N ILE A 4 2.21 -1.13 2.30
CA ILE A 4 3.50 -1.74 1.98
C ILE A 4 3.29 -3.13 1.36
N ALA A 5 2.37 -3.92 1.92
CA ALA A 5 2.02 -5.23 1.37
C ALA A 5 1.43 -5.12 -0.05
N ASP A 6 0.53 -4.17 -0.31
CA ASP A 6 -0.07 -3.94 -1.63
C ASP A 6 1.01 -3.59 -2.67
N TYR A 7 1.91 -2.67 -2.33
CA TYR A 7 3.00 -2.27 -3.21
C TYR A 7 4.02 -3.39 -3.41
N ALA A 8 4.38 -4.12 -2.35
CA ALA A 8 5.29 -5.26 -2.44
C ALA A 8 4.73 -6.36 -3.36
N VAL A 9 3.43 -6.69 -3.21
CA VAL A 9 2.78 -7.70 -4.06
C VAL A 9 2.65 -7.23 -5.52
N ARG A 10 2.41 -5.94 -5.76
CA ARG A 10 2.44 -5.37 -7.12
C ARG A 10 3.85 -5.40 -7.72
N GLY A 11 4.85 -5.04 -6.93
CA GLY A 11 6.26 -5.12 -7.33
C GLY A 11 6.67 -6.55 -7.66
N LEU A 12 6.21 -7.53 -6.86
CA LEU A 12 6.42 -8.95 -7.12
C LEU A 12 5.76 -9.41 -8.42
N PHE A 13 4.51 -9.00 -8.67
CA PHE A 13 3.81 -9.31 -9.91
C PHE A 13 4.55 -8.76 -11.14
N TRP A 14 4.86 -7.46 -11.15
CA TRP A 14 5.54 -6.83 -12.27
C TRP A 14 6.97 -7.33 -12.46
N GLY A 15 7.69 -7.58 -11.36
CA GLY A 15 9.03 -8.16 -11.40
C GLY A 15 9.03 -9.57 -11.97
N ALA A 16 8.12 -10.43 -11.50
CA ALA A 16 7.98 -11.80 -12.02
C ALA A 16 7.56 -11.81 -13.49
N LEU A 17 6.62 -10.94 -13.89
CA LEU A 17 6.20 -10.81 -15.28
C LEU A 17 7.36 -10.38 -16.18
N ALA A 18 8.16 -9.40 -15.75
CA ALA A 18 9.29 -8.91 -16.53
C ALA A 18 10.41 -9.96 -16.64
N ALA A 19 10.69 -10.70 -15.56
CA ALA A 19 11.61 -11.84 -15.61
C ALA A 19 11.12 -12.94 -16.56
N ALA A 20 9.83 -13.30 -16.50
CA ALA A 20 9.25 -14.29 -17.40
C ALA A 20 9.39 -13.89 -18.88
N LEU A 21 9.11 -12.62 -19.21
CA LEU A 21 9.26 -12.10 -20.57
C LEU A 21 10.71 -12.12 -21.05
N LEU A 22 11.67 -11.78 -20.18
CA LEU A 22 13.09 -11.81 -20.50
C LEU A 22 13.60 -13.24 -20.73
N LEU A 23 13.27 -14.17 -19.84
CA LEU A 23 13.65 -15.58 -19.98
C LEU A 23 13.03 -16.18 -21.26
N PHE A 24 11.77 -15.86 -21.53
CA PHE A 24 11.11 -16.29 -22.77
C PHE A 24 11.80 -15.73 -24.02
N ALA A 25 12.12 -14.44 -24.04
CA ALA A 25 12.82 -13.80 -25.15
C ALA A 25 14.25 -14.36 -25.35
N ALA A 26 14.99 -14.57 -24.27
CA ALA A 26 16.34 -15.10 -24.32
C ALA A 26 16.37 -16.54 -24.85
N ARG A 27 15.39 -17.37 -24.46
CA ARG A 27 15.21 -18.74 -24.98
C ARG A 27 14.79 -18.79 -26.44
N LEU A 28 14.04 -17.78 -26.93
CA LEU A 28 13.63 -17.68 -28.33
C LEU A 28 14.75 -17.16 -29.25
N TRP A 29 15.58 -16.24 -28.76
CA TRP A 29 16.59 -15.55 -29.57
C TRP A 29 18.05 -16.00 -29.34
N VAL A 30 18.30 -16.97 -28.46
CA VAL A 30 19.66 -17.48 -28.16
C VAL A 30 20.63 -16.30 -27.88
N LEU A 31 20.17 -15.35 -27.06
CA LEU A 31 20.97 -14.18 -26.71
C LEU A 31 22.19 -14.62 -25.88
N PRO A 32 23.43 -14.20 -26.21
CA PRO A 32 24.65 -14.64 -25.52
C PRO A 32 24.86 -13.98 -24.14
N PHE A 33 23.78 -13.61 -23.46
CA PHE A 33 23.82 -13.01 -22.13
C PHE A 33 23.47 -14.05 -21.07
N ASN A 34 24.02 -13.88 -19.86
CA ASN A 34 23.58 -14.65 -18.70
C ASN A 34 22.15 -14.19 -18.32
N GLU A 35 21.18 -14.74 -19.02
CA GLU A 35 19.74 -14.45 -18.97
C GLU A 35 19.18 -14.50 -17.54
N TYR A 36 19.73 -15.36 -16.70
CA TYR A 36 19.43 -15.47 -15.28
C TYR A 36 19.82 -14.22 -14.48
N VAL A 37 21.02 -13.66 -14.75
CA VAL A 37 21.51 -12.48 -14.04
C VAL A 37 20.72 -11.24 -14.45
N VAL A 38 20.42 -11.09 -15.74
CA VAL A 38 19.65 -9.94 -16.25
C VAL A 38 18.19 -10.00 -15.81
N GLY A 39 17.54 -11.17 -15.95
CA GLY A 39 16.16 -11.37 -15.50
C GLY A 39 16.00 -11.19 -14.00
N GLY A 40 16.92 -11.76 -13.21
CA GLY A 40 16.95 -11.62 -11.75
C GLY A 40 17.18 -10.18 -11.30
N ALA A 41 18.13 -9.47 -11.92
CA ALA A 41 18.41 -8.07 -11.61
C ALA A 41 17.21 -7.16 -11.91
N LEU A 42 16.53 -7.38 -13.04
CA LEU A 42 15.38 -6.58 -13.43
C LEU A 42 14.17 -6.82 -12.50
N ALA A 43 13.87 -8.08 -12.18
CA ALA A 43 12.84 -8.43 -11.22
C ALA A 43 13.12 -7.84 -9.83
N GLY A 44 14.37 -7.95 -9.36
CA GLY A 44 14.82 -7.37 -8.10
C GLY A 44 14.66 -5.85 -8.08
N ALA A 45 15.04 -5.16 -9.16
CA ALA A 45 14.90 -3.71 -9.28
C ALA A 45 13.43 -3.26 -9.27
N ILE A 46 12.54 -3.96 -9.97
CA ILE A 46 11.10 -3.63 -9.99
C ILE A 46 10.47 -3.84 -8.60
N LEU A 47 10.82 -4.93 -7.93
CA LEU A 47 10.35 -5.22 -6.57
C LEU A 47 10.84 -4.17 -5.58
N LEU A 48 12.15 -3.90 -5.56
CA LEU A 48 12.74 -2.88 -4.69
C LEU A 48 12.16 -1.49 -4.97
N GLY A 49 11.99 -1.12 -6.24
CA GLY A 49 11.40 0.16 -6.62
C GLY A 49 9.98 0.34 -6.09
N HIS A 50 9.14 -0.70 -6.12
CA HIS A 50 7.80 -0.64 -5.56
C HIS A 50 7.79 -0.59 -4.03
N VAL A 51 8.69 -1.32 -3.36
CA VAL A 51 8.83 -1.26 -1.90
C VAL A 51 9.26 0.15 -1.46
N VAL A 52 10.26 0.72 -2.13
CA VAL A 52 10.72 2.09 -1.87
C VAL A 52 9.60 3.10 -2.14
N ALA A 53 8.87 2.96 -3.25
CA ALA A 53 7.72 3.81 -3.55
C ALA A 53 6.66 3.74 -2.44
N ALA A 54 6.42 2.56 -1.85
CA ALA A 54 5.50 2.39 -0.72
C ALA A 54 5.96 3.16 0.53
N LEU A 55 7.27 3.14 0.81
CA LEU A 55 7.86 3.88 1.93
C LEU A 55 7.82 5.39 1.73
N LEU A 56 7.83 5.84 0.47
CA LEU A 56 7.76 7.26 0.10
C LEU A 56 6.31 7.80 0.04
N VAL A 57 5.29 6.95 0.14
CA VAL A 57 3.90 7.43 0.17
C VAL A 57 3.68 8.27 1.42
N ARG A 58 3.47 9.57 1.22
CA ARG A 58 3.12 10.49 2.30
C ARG A 58 1.68 10.23 2.76
N LEU A 59 1.55 9.65 3.94
CA LEU A 59 0.27 9.57 4.65
C LEU A 59 0.05 10.87 5.40
N THR A 60 -0.95 11.65 4.98
CA THR A 60 -1.35 12.86 5.71
C THR A 60 -2.28 12.46 6.87
N PRO A 61 -2.17 13.13 8.04
CA PRO A 61 -3.07 12.87 9.17
C PRO A 61 -4.56 12.97 8.79
N LEU A 62 -4.90 13.93 7.92
CA LEU A 62 -6.26 14.13 7.43
C LEU A 62 -6.77 12.95 6.60
N ARG A 63 -5.92 12.33 5.78
CA ARG A 63 -6.28 11.15 5.01
C ARG A 63 -6.59 9.97 5.93
N VAL A 64 -5.78 9.77 6.96
CA VAL A 64 -6.00 8.71 7.97
C VAL A 64 -7.30 8.94 8.74
N ALA A 65 -7.59 10.19 9.12
CA ALA A 65 -8.84 10.54 9.78
C ALA A 65 -10.06 10.27 8.90
N ASN A 66 -9.98 10.59 7.61
CA ASN A 66 -11.05 10.30 6.65
C ASN A 66 -11.26 8.78 6.48
N ASP A 67 -10.18 8.01 6.37
CA ASP A 67 -10.25 6.55 6.28
C ASP A 67 -10.92 5.94 7.53
N ILE A 68 -10.63 6.47 8.72
CA ILE A 68 -11.31 6.08 9.97
C ILE A 68 -12.80 6.40 9.91
N ASP A 69 -13.16 7.61 9.48
CA ASP A 69 -14.57 8.04 9.40
C ASP A 69 -15.38 7.17 8.45
N VAL A 70 -14.81 6.84 7.28
CA VAL A 70 -15.44 5.96 6.28
C VAL A 70 -15.57 4.54 6.79
N ALA A 71 -14.50 3.97 7.36
CA ALA A 71 -14.49 2.57 7.81
C ALA A 71 -15.48 2.30 8.95
N LEU A 72 -15.77 3.32 9.77
CA LEU A 72 -16.63 3.21 10.94
C LEU A 72 -17.96 3.95 10.80
N GLY A 73 -18.22 4.60 9.67
CA GLY A 73 -19.44 5.37 9.42
C GLY A 73 -19.60 6.58 10.35
N LEU A 74 -18.51 7.20 10.80
CA LEU A 74 -18.51 8.28 11.79
C LEU A 74 -18.93 9.65 11.22
N ARG A 75 -19.35 9.72 9.95
CA ARG A 75 -19.85 10.94 9.29
C ARG A 75 -18.93 12.15 9.49
N GLU A 76 -17.65 12.01 9.15
CA GLU A 76 -16.66 13.09 9.17
C GLU A 76 -16.31 13.68 10.56
N ARG A 77 -16.67 12.99 11.66
CA ARG A 77 -16.39 13.49 13.02
C ARG A 77 -14.90 13.59 13.32
N VAL A 78 -14.10 12.60 12.92
CA VAL A 78 -12.66 12.56 13.22
C VAL A 78 -11.90 13.51 12.30
N SER A 79 -12.24 13.52 11.01
CA SER A 79 -11.64 14.41 10.01
C SER A 79 -11.95 15.89 10.27
N SER A 80 -13.18 16.22 10.68
CA SER A 80 -13.56 17.58 11.08
C SER A 80 -12.86 18.03 12.37
N ALA A 81 -12.80 17.17 13.38
CA ALA A 81 -12.04 17.50 14.59
C ALA A 81 -10.56 17.76 14.28
N LEU A 82 -9.96 16.94 13.42
CA LEU A 82 -8.58 17.10 13.02
C LEU A 82 -8.36 18.38 12.21
N SER A 83 -9.29 18.75 11.32
CA SER A 83 -9.19 19.99 10.55
C SER A 83 -9.26 21.24 11.44
N PHE A 84 -10.12 21.26 12.47
CA PHE A 84 -10.18 22.35 13.46
C PHE A 84 -8.90 22.47 14.30
N THR A 85 -8.27 21.35 14.65
CA THR A 85 -6.98 21.37 15.35
C THR A 85 -5.84 21.84 14.45
N ALA A 86 -5.81 21.40 13.20
CA ALA A 86 -4.75 21.75 12.24
C ALA A 86 -4.78 23.23 11.81
N SER A 87 -5.98 23.82 11.77
CA SER A 87 -6.18 25.24 11.44
C SER A 87 -6.03 26.18 12.66
N GLY A 88 -5.90 25.64 13.87
CA GLY A 88 -5.80 26.44 15.10
C GLY A 88 -7.06 27.25 15.42
N THR A 89 -8.19 26.94 14.77
CA THR A 89 -9.46 27.69 14.90
C THR A 89 -10.35 27.22 16.03
N ALA A 90 -9.95 26.20 16.80
CA ALA A 90 -10.65 25.67 17.98
C ALA A 90 -10.77 26.67 19.17
N LYS A 91 -11.03 27.94 18.85
CA LYS A 91 -11.28 29.09 19.71
C LYS A 91 -12.75 29.12 20.13
N ASN A 92 -13.67 28.68 19.26
CA ASN A 92 -15.10 28.63 19.56
C ASN A 92 -15.40 27.48 20.55
N PRO A 93 -16.19 27.71 21.62
CA PRO A 93 -16.65 26.66 22.53
C PRO A 93 -17.25 25.44 21.83
N PHE A 94 -17.95 25.63 20.70
CA PHE A 94 -18.53 24.54 19.92
C PHE A 94 -17.47 23.66 19.24
N GLU A 95 -16.41 24.25 18.68
CA GLU A 95 -15.34 23.47 18.06
C GLU A 95 -14.59 22.64 19.12
N LYS A 96 -14.42 23.19 20.32
CA LYS A 96 -13.81 22.47 21.45
C LYS A 96 -14.64 21.26 21.88
N THR A 97 -15.97 21.34 21.84
CA THR A 97 -16.82 20.19 22.18
C THR A 97 -16.76 19.13 21.10
N VAL A 98 -16.70 19.50 19.81
CA VAL A 98 -16.51 18.55 18.69
C VAL A 98 -15.19 17.82 18.81
N VAL A 99 -14.08 18.52 19.05
CA VAL A 99 -12.76 17.90 19.23
C VAL A 99 -12.75 16.95 20.44
N LYS A 100 -13.39 17.34 21.55
CA LYS A 100 -13.49 16.50 22.76
C LYS A 100 -14.35 15.25 22.54
N ASP A 101 -15.44 15.36 21.80
CA ASP A 101 -16.30 14.22 21.45
C ASP A 101 -15.60 13.24 20.50
N ALA A 102 -14.92 13.77 19.48
CA ALA A 102 -14.11 12.97 18.57
C ALA A 102 -12.99 12.22 19.32
N ALA A 103 -12.28 12.89 20.24
CA ALA A 103 -11.25 12.26 21.06
C ALA A 103 -11.81 11.09 21.89
N ARG A 104 -12.94 11.29 22.58
CA ARG A 104 -13.62 10.22 23.34
C ARG A 104 -14.08 9.06 22.47
N THR A 105 -14.50 9.36 21.24
CA THR A 105 -14.92 8.34 20.27
C THR A 105 -13.71 7.51 19.86
N VAL A 106 -12.61 8.16 19.47
CA VAL A 106 -11.37 7.52 19.03
C VAL A 106 -10.75 6.63 20.12
N ASP A 107 -10.79 7.06 21.38
CA ASP A 107 -10.24 6.33 22.52
C ASP A 107 -10.89 4.94 22.72
N LYS A 108 -12.14 4.80 22.27
CA LYS A 108 -12.91 3.55 22.37
C LYS A 108 -12.85 2.72 21.08
N LEU A 109 -12.14 3.18 20.04
CA LEU A 109 -12.15 2.49 18.75
C LEU A 109 -11.25 1.26 18.76
N PRO A 110 -11.77 0.08 18.36
CA PRO A 110 -10.94 -1.07 18.11
C PRO A 110 -10.15 -0.87 16.80
N MET A 111 -8.88 -0.49 16.90
CA MET A 111 -8.00 -0.23 15.75
C MET A 111 -7.95 -1.39 14.74
N LYS A 112 -8.07 -2.64 15.21
CA LYS A 112 -8.15 -3.84 14.36
C LYS A 112 -9.37 -3.86 13.43
N LYS A 113 -10.46 -3.18 13.78
CA LYS A 113 -11.67 -3.09 12.95
C LYS A 113 -11.52 -2.07 11.82
N VAL A 114 -10.73 -1.02 12.05
CA VAL A 114 -10.45 0.03 11.06
C VAL A 114 -9.44 -0.47 10.01
N TYR A 115 -8.35 -1.07 10.47
CA TYR A 115 -7.30 -1.61 9.59
C TYR A 115 -7.12 -3.11 9.84
N PRO A 116 -8.11 -3.95 9.43
CA PRO A 116 -7.94 -5.40 9.51
C PRO A 116 -6.85 -5.82 8.54
N TRP A 117 -5.93 -6.69 8.94
CA TRP A 117 -4.97 -7.26 8.01
C TRP A 117 -5.70 -8.00 6.88
N ARG A 118 -5.42 -7.62 5.63
CA ARG A 118 -6.03 -8.23 4.43
C ARG A 118 -4.92 -8.56 3.46
N VAL A 119 -5.07 -9.71 2.80
CA VAL A 119 -4.19 -10.10 1.71
C VAL A 119 -4.50 -9.20 0.51
N PRO A 120 -3.50 -8.52 -0.08
CA PRO A 120 -3.68 -7.74 -1.29
C PRO A 120 -4.37 -8.53 -2.41
N PRO A 121 -5.36 -7.99 -3.12
CA PRO A 121 -6.00 -8.70 -4.23
C PRO A 121 -5.02 -9.04 -5.35
N ALA A 122 -3.95 -8.24 -5.50
CA ALA A 122 -2.86 -8.47 -6.44
C ALA A 122 -2.13 -9.82 -6.22
N TRP A 123 -2.27 -10.46 -5.05
CA TRP A 123 -1.63 -11.75 -4.78
C TRP A 123 -2.12 -12.84 -5.74
N LYS A 124 -3.39 -12.76 -6.16
CA LYS A 124 -4.02 -13.70 -7.10
C LYS A 124 -3.33 -13.72 -8.47
N LEU A 125 -2.70 -12.60 -8.84
CA LEU A 125 -1.97 -12.45 -10.09
C LEU A 125 -0.46 -12.62 -9.88
N ALA A 126 0.06 -12.20 -8.73
CA ALA A 126 1.48 -12.36 -8.39
C ALA A 126 1.89 -13.85 -8.33
N LEU A 127 1.04 -14.72 -7.79
CA LEU A 127 1.34 -16.14 -7.64
C LEU A 127 1.53 -16.87 -9.00
N PRO A 128 0.60 -16.79 -9.97
CA PRO A 128 0.83 -17.41 -11.28
C PRO A 128 2.00 -16.78 -12.03
N ALA A 129 2.24 -15.46 -11.92
CA ALA A 129 3.40 -14.82 -12.54
C ALA A 129 4.73 -15.38 -11.98
N LEU A 130 4.80 -15.59 -10.67
CA LEU A 130 5.93 -16.24 -10.01
C LEU A 130 6.14 -17.68 -10.50
N LEU A 131 5.06 -18.46 -10.62
CA LEU A 131 5.13 -19.84 -11.11
C LEU A 131 5.63 -19.91 -12.56
N ILE A 132 5.20 -18.99 -13.42
CA ILE A 132 5.66 -18.91 -14.81
C ILE A 132 7.14 -18.54 -14.86
N ALA A 133 7.57 -17.54 -14.08
CA ALA A 133 8.97 -17.17 -14.01
C ALA A 133 9.85 -18.31 -13.50
N ALA A 134 9.40 -19.05 -12.48
CA ALA A 134 10.11 -20.22 -11.94
C ALA A 134 10.11 -21.42 -12.89
N ALA A 135 9.09 -21.59 -13.75
CA ALA A 135 9.07 -22.63 -14.75
C ALA A 135 9.99 -22.33 -15.96
N LEU A 136 10.28 -21.05 -16.21
CA LEU A 136 11.13 -20.58 -17.30
C LEU A 136 12.61 -20.48 -16.92
N SER A 137 12.92 -20.41 -15.62
CA SER A 137 14.29 -20.43 -15.08
C SER A 137 14.86 -21.85 -15.08
#